data_AF-A0A7L2C544-F1
#
_entry.id   AF-A0A7L2C544-F1
#
_cell.length_a   1.000
_cell.length_b   1.000
_cell.length_c   1.000
_cell.angle_alpha   90.00
_cell.angle_beta   90.00
_cell.angle_gamma   90.00
#
_symmetry.space_group_name_H-M   'P 1'
#
loop_
_entity.id
_entity.type
_entity.pdbx_description
1 polymer ?
#
loop_
_entity_poly.entity_id
_entity_poly.type
_entity_poly.pdbx_seq_one_letter_code
_entity_poly.pdbx_strand_id
1 'polypeptide(L)' 'RCPRPSEAILGVLRELLGPGGRSVPLPQALQVLGARGFTPAQVREALQEYEGLNVLQVNPAQSRVTFV' A
#
# COMPACT_ATOMS: atom_id res chain seq x y z
N ARG A 1 -14.05 -3.87 -16.12
CA ARG A 1 -13.33 -4.87 -15.30
C ARG A 1 -13.41 -4.37 -13.86
N CYS A 2 -13.77 -5.22 -12.89
CA CYS A 2 -13.60 -4.84 -11.49
C CYS A 2 -12.09 -4.78 -11.20
N PRO A 3 -11.58 -3.68 -10.63
CA PRO A 3 -10.17 -3.59 -10.27
C PRO A 3 -9.82 -4.72 -9.29
N ARG A 4 -8.64 -5.30 -9.43
CA ARG A 4 -8.15 -6.30 -8.47
C ARG A 4 -8.01 -5.64 -7.10
N PRO A 5 -8.17 -6.38 -5.99
CA PRO A 5 -7.99 -5.81 -4.65
C PRO A 5 -6.61 -5.15 -4.48
N SER A 6 -5.55 -5.69 -5.10
CA SER A 6 -4.22 -5.08 -5.10
C SER A 6 -4.16 -3.73 -5.83
N GLU A 7 -4.88 -3.56 -6.94
CA GLU A 7 -4.97 -2.26 -7.64
C GLU A 7 -5.71 -1.22 -6.80
N ALA A 8 -6.79 -1.62 -6.12
CA ALA A 8 -7.54 -0.75 -5.22
C ALA A 8 -6.68 -0.32 -4.02
N ILE A 9 -5.93 -1.24 -3.41
CA ILE A 9 -4.99 -0.96 -2.32
C ILE A 9 -3.92 0.04 -2.78
N LEU A 10 -3.33 -0.18 -3.96
CA LEU A 10 -2.33 0.73 -4.51
C LEU A 10 -2.90 2.13 -4.76
N GLY A 11 -4.13 2.22 -5.27
CA GLY A 11 -4.83 3.49 -5.46
C GLY A 11 -4.94 4.29 -4.16
N VAL A 12 -5.38 3.64 -3.08
CA VAL A 12 -5.47 4.27 -1.75
C VAL A 12 -4.11 4.69 -1.23
N LEU A 13 -3.06 3.88 -1.41
CA LEU A 13 -1.71 4.25 -1.01
C LEU A 13 -1.21 5.50 -1.75
N ARG A 14 -1.55 5.64 -3.05
CA ARG A 14 -1.22 6.83 -3.86
C ARG A 14 -2.01 8.06 -3.43
N GLU A 15 -3.28 7.90 -3.06
CA GLU A 15 -4.09 8.96 -2.46
C GLU A 15 -3.45 9.46 -1.14
N LEU A 16 -3.00 8.54 -0.28
CA LEU A 16 -2.33 8.86 0.99
C LEU A 16 -0.97 9.50 0.81
N LEU A 17 -0.25 9.16 -0.26
CA LEU A 17 1.03 9.78 -0.61
C LEU A 17 0.87 11.29 -0.85
N GLY A 18 -0.24 11.68 -1.47
CA GLY A 18 -0.44 13.03 -1.99
C GLY A 18 0.49 13.36 -3.17
N PRO A 19 0.30 14.53 -3.80
CA PRO A 19 1.14 14.97 -4.90
C PRO A 19 2.59 15.20 -4.43
N GLY A 20 3.54 14.48 -5.03
CA GLY A 20 4.97 14.59 -4.73
C GLY A 20 5.44 13.79 -3.51
N GLY A 21 4.54 13.06 -2.84
CA GLY A 21 4.93 12.10 -1.79
C GLY A 21 5.78 10.97 -2.36
N ARG A 22 6.61 10.35 -1.51
CA ARG A 22 7.36 9.14 -1.88
C ARG A 22 7.19 7.98 -0.90
N SER A 23 6.78 8.26 0.34
CA SER A 23 6.60 7.24 1.35
C SER A 23 5.39 7.52 2.23
N VAL A 24 4.71 6.46 2.64
CA VAL A 24 3.60 6.50 3.60
C VAL A 24 3.90 5.63 4.82
N PRO A 25 3.52 6.05 6.04
CA PRO A 25 3.56 5.19 7.21
C PRO A 25 2.61 3.98 7.02
N LEU A 26 3.12 2.77 7.19
CA LEU A 26 2.31 1.56 7.05
C LEU A 26 1.14 1.49 8.06
N PRO A 27 1.29 1.92 9.33
CA PRO A 27 0.16 1.95 10.27
C PRO A 27 -0.98 2.87 9.81
N GLN A 28 -0.64 4.04 9.24
CA GLN A 28 -1.62 4.97 8.69
C GLN A 28 -2.33 4.37 7.46
N ALA A 29 -1.56 3.73 6.57
CA ALA A 29 -2.12 3.03 5.43
C ALA A 29 -3.08 1.91 5.84
N LEU A 30 -2.69 1.07 6.81
CA LEU A 30 -3.53 -0.01 7.32
C LEU A 30 -4.81 0.51 7.97
N GLN A 31 -4.77 1.64 8.69
CA GLN A 31 -5.96 2.26 9.26
C GLN A 31 -6.95 2.69 8.16
N VAL A 32 -6.46 3.36 7.12
CA VAL A 32 -7.30 3.86 6.02
C VAL A 32 -7.84 2.71 5.17
N LEU A 33 -7.00 1.72 4.87
CA LEU A 33 -7.38 0.53 4.12
C LEU A 33 -8.36 -0.34 4.91
N GLY A 34 -8.18 -0.46 6.22
CA GLY A 34 -9.12 -1.14 7.12
C GLY A 34 -10.49 -0.44 7.16
N ALA A 35 -10.51 0.89 7.19
CA ALA A 35 -11.75 1.67 7.08
C ALA A 35 -12.47 1.47 5.73
N ARG A 36 -11.75 1.08 4.66
CA ARG A 36 -12.31 0.70 3.36
C ARG A 36 -12.65 -0.79 3.24
N GLY A 37 -12.47 -1.58 4.30
CA GLY A 37 -12.83 -3.00 4.36
C GLY A 37 -11.74 -3.98 3.94
N PHE A 38 -10.49 -3.51 3.72
CA PHE A 38 -9.37 -4.41 3.42
C PHE A 38 -8.80 -5.03 4.70
N THR A 39 -8.47 -6.32 4.64
CA THR A 39 -7.79 -6.98 5.76
C THR A 39 -6.29 -6.71 5.73
N PRO A 40 -5.59 -6.73 6.89
CA PRO A 40 -4.13 -6.59 6.91
C PRO A 40 -3.41 -7.63 6.05
N ALA A 41 -3.96 -8.84 5.91
CA ALA A 41 -3.42 -9.89 5.05
C ALA A 41 -3.46 -9.48 3.56
N GLN A 42 -4.61 -9.00 3.08
CA GLN A 42 -4.77 -8.52 1.70
C GLN A 42 -3.81 -7.35 1.39
N VAL A 43 -3.62 -6.44 2.34
CA VAL A 43 -2.68 -5.33 2.18
C VAL A 43 -1.25 -5.85 2.06
N ARG A 44 -0.86 -6.80 2.91
CA ARG A 44 0.49 -7.40 2.86
C ARG A 44 0.74 -8.16 1.56
N GLU A 45 -0.23 -8.93 1.08
CA GLU A 45 -0.12 -9.63 -0.21
C GLU A 45 0.07 -8.64 -1.36
N ALA A 46 -0.70 -7.55 -1.40
CA ALA A 46 -0.54 -6.51 -2.40
C ALA A 46 0.84 -5.83 -2.32
N LEU A 47 1.32 -5.52 -1.11
CA LEU A 47 2.66 -4.94 -0.93
C LEU A 47 3.76 -5.88 -1.42
N GLN A 48 3.67 -7.18 -1.11
CA GLN A 48 4.61 -8.20 -1.58
C GLN A 48 4.61 -8.34 -3.11
N GLU A 49 3.42 -8.33 -3.73
CA GLU A 49 3.26 -8.35 -5.18
C GLU A 49 3.99 -7.17 -5.83
N TYR A 50 3.76 -5.95 -5.33
CA TYR A 50 4.37 -4.74 -5.88
C TYR A 50 5.85 -4.56 -5.50
N GLU A 51 6.30 -5.11 -4.38
CA GLU A 51 7.74 -5.25 -4.06
C GLU A 51 8.43 -6.13 -5.09
N GLY A 52 7.85 -7.29 -5.44
CA GLY A 52 8.38 -8.17 -6.48
C GLY A 52 8.46 -7.53 -7.87
N LEU A 53 7.60 -6.53 -8.12
CA LEU A 53 7.58 -5.75 -9.36
C LEU A 53 8.46 -4.48 -9.31
N ASN A 54 9.19 -4.25 -8.21
CA ASN A 54 9.98 -3.03 -7.97
C ASN A 54 9.17 -1.72 -8.08
N VAL A 55 7.88 -1.74 -7.76
CA VAL A 55 7.01 -0.55 -7.77
C VAL A 55 7.09 0.19 -6.43
N LEU A 56 7.22 -0.56 -5.34
CA LEU A 56 7.37 -0.04 -3.99
C LEU A 56 8.33 -0.91 -3.19
N GLN A 57 8.74 -0.42 -2.03
CA GLN A 57 9.53 -1.13 -1.03
C GLN A 57 8.94 -0.92 0.36
N VAL A 58 8.86 -1.99 1.13
CA VAL A 58 8.51 -1.93 2.55
C VAL A 58 9.78 -2.01 3.36
N ASN A 59 9.94 -1.11 4.34
CA ASN A 59 11.13 -1.19 5.18
C ASN A 59 11.13 -2.48 6.02
N PRO A 60 12.30 -3.01 6.43
CA PRO A 60 12.39 -4.24 7.21
C PRO A 60 11.59 -4.21 8.52
N ALA A 61 11.44 -3.01 9.11
CA ALA A 61 10.63 -2.80 10.31
C ALA A 61 9.10 -2.75 10.06
N GLN A 62 8.65 -2.90 8.81
CA GLN A 62 7.24 -2.86 8.40
C GLN A 62 6.48 -1.65 8.96
N SER A 63 7.13 -0.49 8.93
CA SER A 63 6.58 0.78 9.43
C SER A 63 6.39 1.82 8.33
N ARG A 64 7.01 1.65 7.16
CA ARG A 64 6.90 2.55 6.01
C ARG A 64 6.90 1.79 4.69
N VAL A 65 6.06 2.28 3.77
CA VAL A 65 6.04 1.90 2.35
C VAL A 65 6.61 3.06 1.56
N THR A 66 7.57 2.79 0.67
CA THR A 66 8.22 3.78 -0.20
C THR A 66 7.99 3.39 -1.65
N PHE A 67 7.56 4.33 -2.48
CA PHE A 67 7.42 4.12 -3.92
C PHE A 67 8.77 4.36 -4.60
N VAL A 68 9.15 3.43 -5.48
CA VAL A 68 10.43 3.45 -6.21
C VAL A 68 10.35 4.40 -7.38
#